data_AF-A0A9N9GFR8-F1
#
_entry.id   AF-A0A9N9GFR8-F1
#
_cell.length_a   1.000
_cell.length_b   1.000
_cell.length_c   1.000
_cell.angle_alpha   90.00
_cell.angle_beta   90.00
_cell.angle_gamma   90.00
#
_symmetry.space_group_name_H-M   'P 1'
#
loop_
_entity.id
_entity.type
_entity.pdbx_description
1 polymer ?
#
loop_
_entity_poly.entity_id
_entity_poly.type
_entity_poly.pdbx_seq_one_letter_code
_entity_poly.pdbx_strand_id
1 'polypeptide(L)'
;MASWEYPVHKEFPLDGPKPSEVDPRDMEAQTEARERQLRKQWIKAMEARLIGNALSKCYKTEGVNHFQNCKHLVDLYLQAVKEAKFKGWRD
;
A
#
# COMPACT_ATOMS: atom_id res chain seq x y z
N MET A 1 1.90 -30.65 20.42
CA MET A 1 1.99 -29.17 20.40
C MET A 1 2.36 -28.79 18.98
N ALA A 2 1.49 -28.10 18.24
CA ALA A 2 1.83 -27.65 16.89
C ALA A 2 2.94 -26.60 16.99
N SER A 3 4.09 -26.84 16.35
CA SER A 3 5.15 -25.86 16.22
C SER A 3 4.68 -24.76 15.26
N TRP A 4 4.21 -23.64 15.80
CA TRP A 4 4.01 -22.47 14.96
C TRP A 4 5.39 -21.92 14.61
N GLU A 5 5.84 -22.17 13.38
CA GLU A 5 6.95 -21.42 12.82
C GLU A 5 6.41 -20.20 12.11
N TYR A 6 7.12 -19.08 12.22
CA TYR A 6 6.74 -17.87 11.50
C TYR A 6 6.86 -18.14 9.99
N PRO A 7 5.82 -17.86 9.20
CA PRO A 7 5.88 -18.08 7.76
C PRO A 7 7.02 -17.25 7.14
N VAL A 8 7.74 -17.86 6.20
CA VAL A 8 8.74 -17.15 5.39
C VAL A 8 8.04 -16.04 4.59
N HIS A 9 8.69 -14.89 4.47
CA HIS A 9 8.17 -13.78 3.67
C HIS A 9 8.06 -14.19 2.20
N LYS A 10 6.84 -14.18 1.66
CA LYS A 10 6.56 -14.57 0.27
C LYS A 10 6.77 -13.37 -0.66
N GLU A 11 7.58 -13.56 -1.68
CA GLU A 11 7.83 -12.54 -2.72
C GLU A 11 6.82 -12.68 -3.85
N PHE A 12 6.36 -11.55 -4.39
CA PHE A 12 5.44 -11.50 -5.51
C PHE A 12 5.94 -10.49 -6.55
N PRO A 13 5.90 -10.82 -7.85
CA PRO A 13 6.27 -9.87 -8.89
C PRO A 13 5.27 -8.72 -8.95
N LEU A 14 5.79 -7.49 -8.95
CA LEU A 14 5.02 -6.27 -9.11
C LEU A 14 4.65 -6.02 -10.58
N ASP A 15 5.51 -6.42 -11.51
CA ASP A 15 5.31 -6.16 -12.93
C ASP A 15 4.36 -7.19 -13.58
N GLY A 16 3.64 -6.75 -14.63
CA GLY A 16 2.70 -7.60 -15.37
C GLY A 16 1.48 -6.84 -15.93
N PRO A 17 0.67 -7.51 -16.77
CA PRO A 17 -0.48 -6.91 -17.42
C PRO A 17 -1.56 -6.54 -16.40
N LYS A 18 -2.36 -5.52 -16.75
CA LYS A 18 -3.58 -5.18 -16.00
C LYS A 18 -4.69 -6.17 -16.31
N PRO A 19 -5.68 -6.34 -15.42
CA PRO A 19 -6.84 -7.21 -15.69
C PRO A 19 -7.60 -6.89 -16.98
N SER A 20 -7.55 -5.64 -17.45
CA SER A 20 -8.18 -5.19 -18.70
C SER A 20 -7.43 -5.60 -19.97
N GLU A 21 -6.16 -5.96 -19.86
CA GLU A 21 -5.29 -6.32 -20.99
C GLU A 21 -5.21 -7.84 -21.20
N VAL A 22 -5.67 -8.63 -20.23
CA VAL A 22 -5.66 -10.10 -20.26
C VAL A 22 -6.91 -10.63 -20.97
N ASP A 23 -6.77 -11.71 -21.75
CA ASP A 23 -7.92 -12.37 -22.39
C ASP A 23 -8.93 -12.88 -21.34
N PRO A 24 -10.22 -12.48 -21.43
CA PRO A 24 -11.27 -12.92 -20.52
C PRO A 24 -11.50 -14.44 -20.44
N ARG A 25 -11.00 -15.22 -21.42
CA ARG A 25 -11.13 -16.68 -21.45
C ARG A 25 -10.05 -17.40 -20.66
N ASP A 26 -8.90 -16.75 -20.45
CA ASP A 26 -7.85 -17.25 -19.59
C ASP A 26 -8.17 -16.86 -18.13
N MET A 27 -8.73 -17.83 -17.40
CA MET A 27 -9.17 -17.64 -16.02
C MET A 27 -7.99 -17.52 -15.05
N GLU A 28 -6.88 -18.21 -15.33
CA GLU A 28 -5.69 -18.21 -14.48
C GLU A 28 -4.99 -16.86 -14.59
N ALA A 29 -4.68 -16.42 -15.81
CA ALA A 29 -4.03 -15.14 -16.05
C ALA A 29 -4.87 -13.95 -15.53
N GLN A 30 -6.20 -14.00 -15.66
CA GLN A 30 -7.07 -12.97 -15.09
C GLN A 30 -7.03 -12.93 -13.56
N THR A 31 -7.04 -14.10 -12.92
CA THR A 31 -7.02 -14.17 -11.45
C THR A 31 -5.71 -13.61 -10.92
N GLU A 32 -4.59 -13.97 -11.53
CA GLU A 32 -3.29 -13.41 -11.18
C GLU A 32 -3.22 -11.89 -11.38
N ALA A 33 -3.74 -11.38 -12.50
CA ALA A 33 -3.77 -9.95 -12.77
C ALA A 33 -4.61 -9.18 -11.76
N ARG A 34 -5.78 -9.73 -11.37
CA ARG A 34 -6.65 -9.13 -10.35
C ARG A 34 -5.95 -9.09 -8.99
N GLU A 35 -5.37 -10.20 -8.55
CA GLU A 35 -4.64 -10.24 -7.29
C GLU A 35 -3.44 -9.29 -7.28
N ARG A 36 -2.68 -9.23 -8.37
CA ARG A 36 -1.55 -8.30 -8.54
C ARG A 36 -2.01 -6.86 -8.36
N GLN A 37 -3.11 -6.45 -9.01
CA GLN A 37 -3.66 -5.11 -8.88
C GLN A 37 -4.09 -4.80 -7.43
N LEU A 38 -4.74 -5.75 -6.77
CA LEU A 38 -5.14 -5.59 -5.37
C LEU A 38 -3.92 -5.44 -4.46
N ARG A 39 -2.88 -6.27 -4.63
CA ARG A 39 -1.62 -6.17 -3.86
C ARG A 39 -0.96 -4.80 -4.04
N LYS A 40 -0.91 -4.28 -5.27
CA LYS A 40 -0.39 -2.92 -5.54
C LYS A 40 -1.14 -1.84 -4.78
N GLN A 41 -2.48 -1.91 -4.73
CA GLN A 41 -3.29 -0.95 -3.97
C GLN A 41 -3.05 -1.05 -2.47
N TRP A 42 -2.92 -2.27 -1.95
CA TRP A 42 -2.56 -2.50 -0.55
C TRP A 42 -1.19 -1.95 -0.20
N ILE A 43 -0.19 -2.09 -1.09
CA ILE A 43 1.14 -1.50 -0.89
C ILE A 43 1.03 0.01 -0.72
N LYS A 44 0.33 0.72 -1.61
CA LYS A 44 0.11 2.17 -1.47
C LYS A 44 -0.60 2.56 -0.17
N ALA A 45 -1.59 1.76 0.25
CA ALA A 45 -2.26 1.98 1.54
C ALA A 45 -1.31 1.80 2.74
N MET A 46 -0.41 0.81 2.67
CA MET A 46 0.59 0.56 3.70
C MET A 46 1.69 1.63 3.70
N GLU A 47 2.09 2.15 2.55
CA GLU A 47 2.99 3.31 2.43
C GLU A 47 2.38 4.56 3.09
N ALA A 48 1.11 4.86 2.79
CA ALA A 48 0.39 5.96 3.44
C ALA A 48 0.32 5.77 4.97
N ARG A 49 0.12 4.53 5.44
CA ARG A 49 0.13 4.20 6.86
C ARG A 49 1.50 4.43 7.51
N LEU A 50 2.60 4.10 6.83
CA LEU A 50 3.96 4.36 7.32
C LEU A 50 4.20 5.87 7.48
N ILE A 51 3.79 6.68 6.52
CA ILE A 51 3.88 8.15 6.60
C ILE A 51 3.03 8.66 7.76
N GLY A 52 1.79 8.18 7.93
CA GLY A 52 0.92 8.54 9.05
C GLY A 52 1.53 8.20 10.42
N ASN A 53 2.21 7.05 10.52
CA ASN A 53 2.93 6.68 11.75
C ASN A 53 4.13 7.60 12.02
N ALA A 54 4.90 7.94 10.99
CA ALA A 54 6.01 8.89 11.10
C ALA A 54 5.51 10.29 11.51
N LEU A 55 4.40 10.73 10.93
CA LEU A 55 3.73 11.98 11.30
C LEU A 55 3.28 11.97 12.77
N SER A 56 2.61 10.89 13.22
CA SER A 56 2.19 10.75 14.62
C SER A 56 3.38 10.80 15.58
N LYS A 57 4.51 10.19 15.21
CA LYS A 57 5.75 10.29 16.00
C LYS A 57 6.28 11.72 16.04
N CYS A 58 6.35 12.42 14.90
CA CYS A 58 6.80 13.81 14.83
C CYS A 58 5.96 14.73 15.72
N TYR A 59 4.64 14.60 15.69
CA TYR A 59 3.74 15.37 16.55
C TYR A 59 3.98 15.13 18.05
N LYS A 60 4.32 13.89 18.42
CA LYS A 60 4.62 13.53 19.82
C LYS A 60 5.99 14.04 20.28
N THR A 61 6.98 14.13 19.38
CA THR A 61 8.33 14.57 19.73
C THR A 61 8.50 16.08 19.72
N GLU A 62 7.92 16.78 18.75
CA GLU A 62 8.12 18.22 18.53
C GLU A 62 7.24 19.09 19.44
N GLY A 63 6.14 18.56 19.96
CA GLY A 63 5.20 19.33 20.79
C GLY A 63 4.74 20.60 20.06
N VAL A 64 5.00 21.76 20.63
CA VAL A 64 4.57 23.07 20.08
C VAL A 64 5.22 23.40 18.72
N ASN A 65 6.37 22.79 18.39
CA ASN A 65 7.10 23.06 17.15
C ASN A 65 6.59 22.28 15.92
N HIS A 66 5.56 21.44 16.08
CA HIS A 66 5.09 20.56 15.01
C HIS A 66 4.68 21.31 13.73
N PHE A 67 4.28 22.58 13.82
CA PHE A 67 3.87 23.40 12.67
C PHE A 67 5.01 23.64 11.66
N GLN A 68 6.24 23.74 12.12
CA GLN A 68 7.41 23.95 11.25
C GLN A 68 8.04 22.61 10.88
N ASN A 69 8.29 21.76 11.88
CA ASN A 69 9.10 20.56 11.70
C ASN A 69 8.33 19.40 11.05
N CYS A 70 7.03 19.27 11.30
CA CYS A 70 6.23 18.15 10.77
C CYS A 70 5.48 18.48 9.46
N LYS A 71 5.55 19.72 8.95
CA LYS A 71 4.79 20.17 7.78
C LYS A 71 5.01 19.28 6.54
N HIS A 72 6.26 18.95 6.25
CA HIS A 72 6.60 18.10 5.11
C HIS A 72 5.95 16.70 5.19
N LEU A 73 5.86 16.12 6.40
CA LEU A 73 5.17 14.85 6.61
C LEU A 73 3.66 14.98 6.43
N VAL A 74 3.06 16.11 6.81
CA VAL A 74 1.64 16.37 6.56
C VAL A 74 1.38 16.43 5.05
N ASP A 75 2.19 17.20 4.32
CA ASP A 75 2.03 17.36 2.87
C ASP A 75 2.18 16.01 2.14
N LEU A 76 3.20 15.22 2.50
CA LEU A 76 3.40 13.86 2.00
C LEU A 76 2.25 12.92 2.36
N TYR A 77 1.74 12.98 3.59
CA TYR A 77 0.62 12.16 4.02
C TYR A 77 -0.65 12.48 3.24
N LEU A 78 -0.95 13.77 3.05
CA LEU A 78 -2.12 14.21 2.27
C LEU A 78 -2.02 13.80 0.80
N GLN A 79 -0.83 13.81 0.21
CA GLN A 79 -0.60 13.28 -1.13
C GLN A 79 -0.80 11.76 -1.17
N ALA A 80 -0.16 11.03 -0.25
CA ALA A 80 -0.25 9.57 -0.18
C ALA A 80 -1.70 9.08 0.02
N VAL A 81 -2.48 9.73 0.89
CA VAL A 81 -3.89 9.36 1.12
C VAL A 81 -4.77 9.61 -0.11
N LYS A 82 -4.47 10.64 -0.92
CA LYS A 82 -5.19 10.87 -2.18
C LYS A 82 -4.93 9.76 -3.19
N GLU A 83 -3.70 9.27 -3.25
CA GLU A 83 -3.28 8.22 -4.20
C GLU A 83 -3.63 6.80 -3.74
N ALA A 84 -3.62 6.54 -2.43
CA ALA A 84 -3.84 5.23 -1.84
C ALA A 84 -5.32 4.79 -1.80
N LYS A 85 -6.23 5.52 -2.47
CA LYS A 85 -7.65 5.16 -2.53
C LYS A 85 -7.83 3.79 -3.16
N PHE A 86 -8.42 2.88 -2.39
CA PHE A 86 -8.74 1.54 -2.85
C PHE A 86 -9.88 1.56 -3.86
N LYS A 87 -9.64 1.06 -5.07
CA LYS A 87 -10.61 0.99 -6.18
C LYS A 87 -11.05 -0.45 -6.48
N GLY A 88 -10.36 -1.43 -5.92
CA GLY A 88 -10.57 -2.84 -6.22
C GLY A 88 -9.81 -3.27 -7.49
N TRP A 89 -10.19 -4.41 -8.07
CA TRP A 89 -9.50 -4.97 -9.24
C TRP A 89 -10.00 -4.42 -10.58
N ARG A 90 -11.11 -3.67 -10.57
CA ARG A 90 -11.61 -2.99 -11.76
C ARG A 90 -11.00 -1.59 -11.79
N ASP A 91 -10.43 -1.24 -12.94
CA ASP A 91 -9.91 0.10 -13.22
C ASP A 91 -11.05 1.12 -13.38
#